data_AF-A0A1J3CR50-F1
#
_entry.id   AF-A0A1J3CR50-F1
#
_cell.length_a   1.000
_cell.length_b   1.000
_cell.length_c   1.000
_cell.angle_alpha   90.00
_cell.angle_beta   90.00
_cell.angle_gamma   90.00
#
_symmetry.space_group_name_H-M   'P 1'
#
loop_
_entity.id
_entity.type
_entity.pdbx_description
1 polymer ?
#
loop_
_entity_poly.entity_id
_entity_poly.type
_entity_poly.pdbx_seq_one_letter_code
_entity_poly.pdbx_strand_id
1 'polypeptide(L)'
;QTGSGKTHTMMGRPETPEQKGLIPRSLEQIFQASQSLGAQGWKYKMQVSMLEIYNETIRDLLSTNRTSTMELVRADNSTSGKQYAITHDVNGNTHVSDLTIFDVCSIGKISSLLQQAAQSRSVGKTQMNEHSSRSHFVFTLRISGVNESTEQQVQGVLNLIDLAGSERLSKSGATGERLKETQAINKSLSALSDVIFALAKKEDHVPFRNSKLTYLLQPCLGGDSKTLMFVNISPDPSSVGESLCSLRFAARVNACEIGIPRRQTCTKLTDSRLSYG
;
A
#
# COMPACT_ATOMS: atom_id res chain seq x y z
N GLN A 1 -15.72 7.34 1.67
CA GLN A 1 -16.82 6.42 2.05
C GLN A 1 -16.74 5.10 1.29
N THR A 2 -17.49 4.09 1.70
CA THR A 2 -17.82 2.89 0.91
C THR A 2 -18.77 3.21 -0.25
N GLY A 3 -18.75 2.37 -1.28
CA GLY A 3 -19.52 2.54 -2.51
C GLY A 3 -19.03 3.64 -3.47
N SER A 4 -18.19 4.59 -3.06
CA SER A 4 -17.80 5.73 -3.92
C SER A 4 -16.80 5.42 -5.05
N GLY A 5 -16.37 4.16 -5.20
CA GLY A 5 -15.55 3.74 -6.35
C GLY A 5 -14.05 3.58 -6.12
N LYS A 6 -13.53 3.64 -4.88
CA LYS A 6 -12.10 3.49 -4.55
C LYS A 6 -11.43 2.28 -5.24
N THR A 7 -11.96 1.07 -5.00
CA THR A 7 -11.49 -0.17 -5.64
C THR A 7 -11.66 -0.16 -7.16
N HIS A 8 -12.66 0.55 -7.69
CA HIS A 8 -12.84 0.70 -9.14
C HIS A 8 -11.79 1.65 -9.75
N THR A 9 -11.41 2.72 -9.07
CA THR A 9 -10.28 3.57 -9.47
C THR A 9 -8.94 2.82 -9.39
N MET A 10 -8.71 2.07 -8.31
CA MET A 10 -7.42 1.39 -8.09
C MET A 10 -7.24 0.12 -8.93
N MET A 11 -8.23 -0.77 -8.96
CA MET A 11 -8.17 -2.06 -9.67
C MET A 11 -8.96 -2.03 -10.98
N GLY A 12 -10.16 -1.43 -10.95
CA GLY A 12 -11.11 -1.45 -12.06
C GLY A 12 -11.61 -2.85 -12.38
N ARG A 13 -11.76 -3.17 -13.67
CA ARG A 13 -11.94 -4.53 -14.18
C ARG A 13 -10.74 -4.90 -15.06
N PRO A 14 -9.74 -5.64 -14.54
CA PRO A 14 -8.52 -5.95 -15.29
C PRO A 14 -8.74 -6.64 -16.64
N GLU A 15 -9.79 -7.47 -16.74
CA GLU A 15 -10.18 -8.21 -17.94
C GLU A 15 -10.74 -7.33 -19.08
N THR A 16 -11.11 -6.08 -18.80
CA THR A 16 -11.70 -5.15 -19.77
C THR A 16 -10.73 -3.98 -19.97
N PRO A 17 -10.03 -3.86 -21.12
CA PRO A 17 -8.95 -2.88 -21.31
C PRO A 17 -9.32 -1.43 -21.00
N GLU A 18 -10.55 -1.03 -21.31
CA GLU A 18 -11.11 0.30 -21.09
C GLU A 18 -11.39 0.56 -19.60
N GLN A 19 -11.73 -0.49 -18.84
CA GLN A 19 -12.11 -0.42 -17.43
C GLN A 19 -10.98 -0.81 -16.47
N LYS A 20 -9.74 -1.02 -16.95
CA LYS A 20 -8.55 -1.20 -16.10
C LYS A 20 -8.36 0.01 -15.17
N GLY A 21 -8.13 -0.25 -13.88
CA GLY A 21 -7.82 0.77 -12.88
C GLY A 21 -6.36 1.21 -12.90
N LEU A 22 -5.98 2.04 -11.92
CA LEU A 22 -4.65 2.61 -11.79
C LEU A 22 -3.53 1.56 -11.69
N ILE A 23 -3.74 0.49 -10.89
CA ILE A 23 -2.74 -0.56 -10.65
C ILE A 23 -2.32 -1.27 -11.95
N PRO A 24 -3.21 -1.93 -12.73
CA PRO A 24 -2.80 -2.59 -13.96
C PRO A 24 -2.18 -1.60 -14.97
N ARG A 25 -2.72 -0.38 -15.11
CA ARG A 25 -2.19 0.64 -16.04
C ARG A 25 -0.79 1.13 -15.66
N SER A 26 -0.53 1.41 -14.38
CA SER A 26 0.79 1.82 -13.91
C SER A 26 1.84 0.74 -14.16
N LEU A 27 1.47 -0.53 -13.98
CA LEU A 27 2.37 -1.66 -14.20
C LEU A 27 2.65 -1.88 -15.69
N GLU A 28 1.64 -1.76 -16.56
CA GLU A 28 1.82 -1.75 -18.01
C GLU A 28 2.81 -0.67 -18.45
N GLN A 29 2.63 0.57 -17.98
CA GLN A 29 3.50 1.70 -18.32
C GLN A 29 4.94 1.52 -17.80
N ILE A 30 5.12 1.01 -16.58
CA ILE A 30 6.45 0.76 -15.98
C ILE A 30 7.19 -0.33 -16.75
N PHE A 31 6.52 -1.42 -17.14
CA PHE A 31 7.14 -2.47 -17.93
C PHE A 31 7.55 -1.98 -19.32
N GLN A 32 6.67 -1.25 -20.01
CA GLN A 32 6.99 -0.62 -21.30
C GLN A 32 8.19 0.33 -21.21
N ALA A 33 8.23 1.20 -20.19
CA ALA A 33 9.35 2.10 -19.95
C ALA A 33 10.65 1.34 -19.64
N SER A 34 10.59 0.27 -18.84
CA SER A 34 11.78 -0.53 -18.51
C SER A 34 12.38 -1.23 -19.74
N GLN A 35 11.54 -1.66 -20.69
CA GLN A 35 11.98 -2.28 -21.95
C GLN A 35 12.59 -1.24 -22.89
N SER A 36 11.98 -0.06 -23.04
CA SER A 36 12.52 1.00 -23.90
C SER A 36 13.86 1.56 -23.39
N LEU A 37 14.03 1.67 -22.07
CA LEU A 37 15.30 2.06 -21.44
C LEU A 37 16.37 0.96 -21.51
N GLY A 38 15.99 -0.30 -21.78
CA GLY A 38 16.93 -1.39 -22.04
C GLY A 38 17.85 -1.12 -23.24
N ALA A 39 17.32 -0.46 -24.28
CA ALA A 39 18.12 -0.01 -25.43
C ALA A 39 19.18 1.05 -25.08
N GLN A 40 19.06 1.69 -23.90
CA GLN A 40 20.04 2.65 -23.36
C GLN A 40 20.98 2.01 -22.33
N GLY A 41 21.00 0.67 -22.21
CA GLY A 41 21.88 -0.07 -21.31
C GLY A 41 21.34 -0.27 -19.89
N TRP A 42 20.09 0.10 -19.59
CA TRP A 42 19.49 -0.14 -18.28
C TRP A 42 19.00 -1.58 -18.11
N LYS A 43 19.36 -2.21 -17.00
CA LYS A 43 18.84 -3.50 -16.53
C LYS A 43 18.01 -3.27 -15.27
N TYR A 44 16.76 -3.70 -15.25
CA TYR A 44 15.86 -3.52 -14.12
C TYR A 44 15.52 -4.85 -13.44
N LYS A 45 15.62 -4.89 -12.11
CA LYS A 45 14.99 -5.88 -11.25
C LYS A 45 13.72 -5.29 -10.64
N MET A 46 12.63 -6.04 -10.69
CA MET A 46 11.33 -5.64 -10.12
C MET A 46 10.84 -6.69 -9.14
N GLN A 47 10.36 -6.25 -7.98
CA GLN A 47 9.85 -7.13 -6.92
C GLN A 47 8.50 -6.63 -6.40
N VAL A 48 7.52 -7.53 -6.27
CA VAL A 48 6.16 -7.20 -5.84
C VAL A 48 5.82 -7.89 -4.53
N SER A 49 5.16 -7.15 -3.63
CA SER A 49 4.49 -7.67 -2.44
C SER A 49 3.09 -7.10 -2.33
N MET A 50 2.12 -7.90 -1.89
CA MET A 50 0.74 -7.45 -1.66
C MET A 50 0.26 -7.91 -0.29
N LEU A 51 -0.31 -6.99 0.48
CA LEU A 51 -0.88 -7.27 1.79
C LEU A 51 -2.24 -6.58 1.96
N GLU A 52 -3.01 -7.07 2.92
CA GLU A 52 -4.12 -6.32 3.48
C GLU A 52 -3.89 -5.98 4.95
N ILE A 53 -4.39 -4.82 5.37
CA ILE A 53 -4.51 -4.41 6.76
C ILE A 53 -6.00 -4.46 7.12
N TYR A 54 -6.35 -5.41 7.97
CA TYR A 54 -7.71 -5.65 8.45
C TYR A 54 -7.70 -5.73 9.97
N ASN A 55 -8.53 -4.95 10.66
CA ASN A 55 -8.57 -4.90 12.12
C ASN A 55 -7.17 -4.74 12.78
N GLU A 56 -6.37 -3.77 12.30
CA GLU A 56 -4.96 -3.53 12.71
C GLU A 56 -4.02 -4.75 12.59
N THR A 57 -4.44 -5.80 11.89
CA THR A 57 -3.68 -7.02 11.61
C THR A 57 -3.24 -7.02 10.14
N ILE A 58 -1.96 -7.34 9.90
CA ILE A 58 -1.42 -7.49 8.55
C ILE A 58 -1.62 -8.93 8.09
N ARG A 59 -2.05 -9.10 6.85
CA ARG A 59 -2.15 -10.40 6.18
C ARG A 59 -1.49 -10.35 4.82
N ASP A 60 -0.56 -11.26 4.59
CA ASP A 60 0.05 -11.51 3.29
C ASP A 60 -0.98 -12.13 2.33
N LEU A 61 -1.19 -11.51 1.17
CA LEU A 61 -2.16 -11.95 0.16
C LEU A 61 -1.57 -12.92 -0.87
N LEU A 62 -0.24 -13.02 -0.94
CA LEU A 62 0.51 -13.85 -1.88
C LEU A 62 1.09 -15.12 -1.24
N SER A 63 1.04 -15.23 0.09
CA SER A 63 1.46 -16.44 0.82
C SER A 63 0.70 -17.68 0.35
N THR A 64 1.44 -18.72 -0.03
CA THR A 64 0.90 -20.02 -0.46
C THR A 64 0.45 -20.88 0.72
N ASN A 65 1.09 -20.72 1.88
CA ASN A 65 0.74 -21.42 3.11
C ASN A 65 -0.52 -20.83 3.73
N ARG A 66 -1.67 -21.30 3.26
CA ARG A 66 -2.98 -21.12 3.92
C ARG A 66 -3.11 -22.06 5.11
N THR A 67 -2.28 -21.87 6.14
CA THR A 67 -2.66 -22.34 7.48
C THR A 67 -3.92 -21.58 7.86
N SER A 68 -5.03 -22.31 8.01
CA SER A 68 -6.36 -21.76 8.20
C SER A 68 -6.39 -20.79 9.38
N THR A 69 -6.68 -19.51 9.13
CA THR A 69 -6.78 -18.46 10.16
C THR A 69 -7.91 -18.68 11.18
N MET A 70 -8.61 -19.83 11.13
CA MET A 70 -9.50 -20.31 12.19
C MET A 70 -8.76 -21.05 13.34
N GLU A 71 -7.55 -21.58 13.13
CA GLU A 71 -6.82 -22.29 14.20
C GLU A 71 -6.03 -21.36 15.13
N LEU A 72 -5.63 -20.18 14.63
CA LEU A 72 -4.88 -19.17 15.40
C LEU A 72 -5.68 -18.51 16.55
N VAL A 73 -6.97 -18.85 16.71
CA VAL A 73 -7.82 -18.39 17.84
C VAL A 73 -7.92 -19.47 18.94
N ARG A 74 -7.28 -20.64 18.77
CA ARG A 74 -7.35 -21.77 19.74
C ARG A 74 -6.00 -22.39 20.13
N ALA A 75 -4.88 -21.96 19.56
CA ALA A 75 -3.56 -22.49 19.88
C ALA A 75 -2.83 -21.62 20.92
N ASP A 76 -2.70 -22.16 22.13
CA ASP A 76 -1.92 -21.61 23.24
C ASP A 76 -0.40 -21.74 22.98
N ASN A 77 0.31 -20.61 23.00
CA ASN A 77 1.74 -20.43 23.28
C ASN A 77 2.80 -21.46 22.79
N SER A 78 2.67 -22.09 21.61
CA SER A 78 3.69 -23.09 21.17
C SER A 78 3.96 -23.30 19.67
N THR A 79 3.57 -22.36 18.80
CA THR A 79 4.00 -22.39 17.38
C THR A 79 4.31 -21.00 16.86
N SER A 80 5.54 -20.76 16.37
CA SER A 80 5.95 -19.48 15.77
C SER A 80 5.22 -19.21 14.44
N GLY A 81 4.02 -18.66 14.54
CA GLY A 81 3.32 -18.07 13.39
C GLY A 81 4.10 -16.88 12.84
N LYS A 82 4.09 -16.70 11.51
CA LYS A 82 4.69 -15.54 10.83
C LYS A 82 4.27 -14.23 11.50
N GLN A 83 5.24 -13.43 11.95
CA GLN A 83 4.95 -12.15 12.59
C GLN A 83 5.27 -11.02 11.62
N TYR A 84 4.24 -10.46 11.01
CA TYR A 84 4.37 -9.31 10.09
C TYR A 84 4.63 -8.01 10.88
N ALA A 85 5.88 -7.77 11.26
CA ALA A 85 6.35 -6.56 11.91
C ALA A 85 6.83 -5.54 10.87
N ILE A 86 6.40 -4.29 11.02
CA ILE A 86 6.83 -3.17 10.17
C ILE A 86 8.13 -2.59 10.75
N THR A 87 9.15 -2.42 9.90
CA THR A 87 10.39 -1.70 10.22
C THR A 87 10.72 -0.70 9.12
N HIS A 88 11.51 0.30 9.45
CA HIS A 88 12.06 1.27 8.49
C HIS A 88 13.58 1.20 8.52
N ASP A 89 14.22 1.19 7.36
CA ASP A 89 15.69 1.25 7.26
C ASP A 89 16.20 2.70 7.39
N VAL A 90 17.52 2.87 7.43
CA VAL A 90 18.20 4.17 7.52
C VAL A 90 17.99 5.06 6.28
N ASN A 91 17.56 4.48 5.16
CA ASN A 91 17.25 5.19 3.92
C ASN A 91 15.76 5.56 3.81
N GLY A 92 14.96 5.24 4.83
CA GLY A 92 13.52 5.46 4.86
C GLY A 92 12.68 4.40 4.14
N ASN A 93 13.22 3.25 3.74
CA ASN A 93 12.42 2.20 3.12
C ASN A 93 11.61 1.42 4.18
N THR A 94 10.33 1.16 3.91
CA THR A 94 9.51 0.25 4.74
C THR A 94 9.74 -1.21 4.37
N HIS A 95 10.06 -2.01 5.39
CA HIS A 95 10.10 -3.47 5.34
C HIS A 95 8.99 -4.07 6.22
N VAL A 96 8.51 -5.26 5.87
CA VAL A 96 7.56 -6.05 6.66
C VAL A 96 8.12 -7.47 6.76
N SER A 97 8.43 -7.96 7.97
CA SER A 97 8.97 -9.31 8.16
C SER A 97 8.00 -10.39 7.68
N ASP A 98 8.55 -11.53 7.24
CA ASP A 98 7.84 -12.73 6.73
C ASP A 98 6.89 -12.54 5.54
N LEU A 99 6.78 -11.31 5.00
CA LEU A 99 5.95 -10.97 3.86
C LEU A 99 6.51 -11.59 2.58
N THR A 100 5.67 -12.29 1.82
CA THR A 100 6.07 -12.90 0.55
C THR A 100 6.34 -11.82 -0.49
N ILE A 101 7.57 -11.86 -1.04
CA ILE A 101 8.04 -10.98 -2.12
C ILE A 101 8.30 -11.85 -3.35
N PHE A 102 7.74 -11.47 -4.49
CA PHE A 102 7.97 -12.14 -5.78
C PHE A 102 8.79 -11.26 -6.72
N ASP A 103 9.86 -11.81 -7.27
CA ASP A 103 10.52 -11.24 -8.45
C ASP A 103 9.57 -11.35 -9.66
N VAL A 104 9.42 -10.27 -10.42
CA VAL A 104 8.48 -10.18 -11.56
C VAL A 104 9.19 -9.74 -12.83
N CYS A 105 9.15 -10.60 -13.85
CA CYS A 105 9.78 -10.36 -15.16
C CYS A 105 8.78 -10.13 -16.30
N SER A 106 7.47 -10.20 -16.02
CA SER A 106 6.42 -9.98 -17.02
C SER A 106 5.10 -9.49 -16.42
N ILE A 107 4.32 -8.77 -17.22
CA ILE A 107 2.96 -8.33 -16.88
C ILE A 107 2.06 -9.55 -16.60
N GLY A 108 2.19 -10.63 -17.36
CA GLY A 108 1.41 -11.87 -17.14
C GLY A 108 1.60 -12.46 -15.73
N LYS A 109 2.84 -12.45 -15.21
CA LYS A 109 3.10 -12.87 -13.82
C LYS A 109 2.40 -11.94 -12.82
N ILE A 110 2.46 -10.63 -13.04
CA ILE A 110 1.77 -9.64 -12.21
C ILE A 110 0.25 -9.84 -12.21
N SER A 111 -0.37 -10.04 -13.37
CA SER A 111 -1.81 -10.30 -13.47
C SER A 111 -2.22 -11.55 -12.67
N SER A 112 -1.41 -12.63 -12.73
CA SER A 112 -1.66 -13.83 -11.92
C SER A 112 -1.56 -13.57 -10.41
N LEU A 113 -0.62 -12.73 -9.97
CA LEU A 113 -0.47 -12.35 -8.56
C LEU A 113 -1.62 -11.43 -8.09
N LEU A 114 -2.09 -10.51 -8.94
CA LEU A 114 -3.25 -9.66 -8.66
C LEU A 114 -4.53 -10.50 -8.54
N GLN A 115 -4.71 -11.50 -9.42
CA GLN A 115 -5.82 -12.44 -9.35
C GLN A 115 -5.75 -13.31 -8.08
N GLN A 116 -4.57 -13.83 -7.73
CA GLN A 116 -4.34 -14.56 -6.48
C GLN A 116 -4.68 -13.70 -5.25
N ALA A 117 -4.23 -12.44 -5.21
CA ALA A 117 -4.53 -11.54 -4.11
C ALA A 117 -6.03 -11.23 -4.01
N ALA A 118 -6.71 -11.01 -5.14
CA ALA A 118 -8.16 -10.82 -5.18
C ALA A 118 -8.93 -12.05 -4.67
N GLN A 119 -8.49 -13.26 -5.01
CA GLN A 119 -9.04 -14.51 -4.47
C GLN A 119 -8.78 -14.62 -2.97
N SER A 120 -7.56 -14.35 -2.48
CA SER A 120 -7.23 -14.37 -1.05
C SER A 120 -8.08 -13.40 -0.22
N ARG A 121 -8.35 -12.18 -0.73
CA ARG A 121 -9.32 -11.23 -0.13
C ARG A 121 -10.75 -11.77 -0.19
N SER A 122 -11.14 -12.47 -1.26
CA SER A 122 -12.50 -13.01 -1.39
C SER A 122 -12.77 -14.25 -0.53
N VAL A 123 -11.77 -15.07 -0.20
CA VAL A 123 -11.92 -16.23 0.71
C VAL A 123 -12.13 -15.78 2.16
N GLY A 124 -11.78 -14.53 2.51
CA GLY A 124 -12.16 -13.92 3.80
C GLY A 124 -13.65 -13.56 3.93
N LYS A 125 -14.46 -13.74 2.88
CA LYS A 125 -15.91 -13.46 2.91
C LYS A 125 -16.69 -14.61 3.55
N THR A 126 -16.96 -14.49 4.84
CA THR A 126 -18.20 -15.07 5.39
C THR A 126 -19.42 -14.37 4.77
N GLN A 127 -20.60 -15.02 4.76
CA GLN A 127 -21.76 -14.71 3.90
C GLN A 127 -22.40 -13.29 4.02
N MET A 128 -21.84 -12.36 4.79
CA MET A 128 -22.38 -11.00 4.99
C MET A 128 -21.37 -9.84 4.75
N ASN A 129 -20.23 -10.09 4.07
CA ASN A 129 -19.12 -9.12 4.01
C ASN A 129 -18.71 -8.66 2.59
N GLU A 130 -18.99 -7.38 2.28
CA GLU A 130 -18.33 -6.64 1.19
C GLU A 130 -16.89 -6.25 1.60
N HIS A 131 -15.99 -7.23 1.68
CA HIS A 131 -14.67 -7.12 2.31
C HIS A 131 -13.77 -5.97 1.80
N SER A 132 -13.92 -5.51 0.55
CA SER A 132 -13.19 -4.36 -0.01
C SER A 132 -13.49 -3.05 0.73
N SER A 133 -14.65 -2.91 1.37
CA SER A 133 -14.96 -1.77 2.24
C SER A 133 -14.24 -1.83 3.59
N ARG A 134 -13.64 -2.97 3.97
CA ARG A 134 -13.32 -3.29 5.37
C ARG A 134 -11.85 -3.64 5.61
N SER A 135 -11.05 -3.84 4.56
CA SER A 135 -9.59 -3.92 4.64
C SER A 135 -8.91 -2.91 3.71
N HIS A 136 -7.81 -2.32 4.16
CA HIS A 136 -6.90 -1.57 3.28
C HIS A 136 -6.06 -2.55 2.50
N PHE A 137 -5.99 -2.39 1.19
CA PHE A 137 -5.09 -3.17 0.34
C PHE A 137 -3.89 -2.34 -0.05
N VAL A 138 -2.70 -2.91 0.13
CA VAL A 138 -1.43 -2.29 -0.21
C VAL A 138 -0.71 -3.17 -1.22
N PHE A 139 -0.57 -2.65 -2.43
CA PHE A 139 0.33 -3.17 -3.45
C PHE A 139 1.64 -2.36 -3.39
N THR A 140 2.78 -3.05 -3.29
CA THR A 140 4.11 -2.43 -3.32
C THR A 140 4.94 -3.06 -4.44
N LEU A 141 5.41 -2.22 -5.36
CA LEU A 141 6.42 -2.56 -6.36
C LEU A 141 7.75 -1.89 -6.00
N ARG A 142 8.80 -2.68 -5.83
CA ARG A 142 10.18 -2.22 -5.66
C ARG A 142 10.90 -2.37 -7.00
N ILE A 143 11.61 -1.33 -7.42
CA ILE A 143 12.32 -1.27 -8.70
C ILE A 143 13.78 -0.89 -8.42
N SER A 144 14.70 -1.73 -8.87
CA SER A 144 16.14 -1.45 -8.84
C SER A 144 16.68 -1.47 -10.27
N GLY A 145 17.25 -0.36 -10.73
CA GLY A 145 17.84 -0.22 -12.06
C GLY A 145 19.35 -0.07 -11.98
N VAL A 146 20.08 -0.72 -12.88
CA VAL A 146 21.53 -0.57 -13.04
C VAL A 146 21.84 -0.28 -14.50
N ASN A 147 22.71 0.69 -14.75
CA ASN A 147 23.28 0.97 -16.07
C ASN A 147 24.79 0.83 -15.98
N GLU A 148 25.34 -0.21 -16.61
CA GLU A 148 26.75 -0.58 -16.46
C GLU A 148 27.70 0.37 -17.21
N SER A 149 27.28 0.95 -18.34
CA SER A 149 28.12 1.87 -19.12
C SER A 149 28.23 3.27 -18.52
N THR A 150 27.33 3.64 -17.61
CA THR A 150 27.35 4.92 -16.86
C THR A 150 27.64 4.73 -15.36
N GLU A 151 27.83 3.50 -14.91
CA GLU A 151 28.00 3.09 -13.51
C GLU A 151 26.87 3.54 -12.55
N GLN A 152 25.72 3.94 -13.11
CA GLN A 152 24.58 4.45 -12.35
C GLN A 152 23.70 3.32 -11.81
N GLN A 153 23.26 3.49 -10.57
CA GLN A 153 22.21 2.70 -9.95
C GLN A 153 21.07 3.61 -9.51
N VAL A 154 19.83 3.14 -9.67
CA VAL A 154 18.61 3.79 -9.18
C VAL A 154 17.77 2.81 -8.39
N GLN A 155 17.13 3.31 -7.34
CA GLN A 155 16.12 2.56 -6.60
C GLN A 155 14.84 3.39 -6.47
N GLY A 156 13.70 2.71 -6.42
CA GLY A 156 12.40 3.34 -6.26
C GLY A 156 11.35 2.37 -5.77
N VAL A 157 10.41 2.87 -4.98
CA VAL A 157 9.28 2.11 -4.44
C VAL A 157 7.98 2.79 -4.84
N LEU A 158 7.11 2.06 -5.54
CA LEU A 158 5.75 2.50 -5.85
C LEU A 158 4.77 1.77 -4.93
N ASN A 159 4.08 2.53 -4.09
CA ASN A 159 2.97 2.03 -3.27
C ASN A 159 1.64 2.47 -3.90
N LEU A 160 0.75 1.49 -4.16
CA LEU A 160 -0.59 1.72 -4.68
C LEU A 160 -1.59 1.14 -3.67
N ILE A 161 -2.41 2.01 -3.08
CA ILE A 161 -3.19 1.70 -1.89
C ILE A 161 -4.68 1.89 -2.18
N ASP A 162 -5.48 0.85 -1.96
CA ASP A 162 -6.95 0.92 -1.96
C ASP A 162 -7.42 0.91 -0.49
N LEU A 163 -7.75 2.10 0.01
CA LEU A 163 -8.15 2.31 1.41
C LEU A 163 -9.55 1.75 1.69
N ALA A 164 -9.80 1.37 2.94
CA ALA A 164 -11.11 0.97 3.43
C ALA A 164 -12.14 2.13 3.40
N GLY A 165 -13.41 1.78 3.68
CA GLY A 165 -14.50 2.72 3.88
C GLY A 165 -14.25 3.72 5.01
N SER A 166 -14.81 4.91 4.89
CA SER A 166 -14.67 6.02 5.85
C SER A 166 -15.97 6.36 6.58
N GLU A 167 -16.97 5.49 6.44
CA GLU A 167 -18.34 5.71 6.87
C GLU A 167 -18.48 5.68 8.40
N ARG A 168 -19.35 6.56 8.89
CA ARG A 168 -19.60 6.70 10.33
C ARG A 168 -20.33 5.49 10.89
N LEU A 169 -19.88 5.06 12.07
CA LEU A 169 -20.50 4.03 12.92
C LEU A 169 -22.02 4.26 13.06
N SER A 170 -22.46 5.50 13.23
CA SER A 170 -23.88 5.87 13.40
C SER A 170 -24.78 5.56 12.19
N LYS A 171 -24.22 5.43 10.98
CA LYS A 171 -24.98 5.00 9.78
C LYS A 171 -24.94 3.48 9.54
N SER A 172 -24.04 2.76 10.22
CA SER A 172 -23.80 1.34 9.94
C SER A 172 -24.73 0.36 10.66
N GLY A 173 -25.40 0.80 11.74
CA GLY A 173 -26.22 -0.09 12.60
C GLY A 173 -25.43 -1.23 13.27
N ALA A 174 -24.09 -1.18 13.24
CA ALA A 174 -23.23 -2.28 13.64
C ALA A 174 -23.26 -2.56 15.15
N THR A 175 -23.40 -3.84 15.52
CA THR A 175 -23.38 -4.31 16.92
C THR A 175 -22.35 -5.43 17.11
N GLY A 176 -21.96 -5.70 18.36
CA GLY A 176 -21.02 -6.78 18.71
C GLY A 176 -19.67 -6.69 17.97
N GLU A 177 -19.20 -7.82 17.42
CA GLU A 177 -17.97 -7.89 16.62
C GLU A 177 -17.96 -6.90 15.44
N ARG A 178 -19.12 -6.64 14.81
CA ARG A 178 -19.25 -5.70 13.69
C ARG A 178 -18.94 -4.26 14.10
N LEU A 179 -19.23 -3.91 15.35
CA LEU A 179 -18.90 -2.61 15.93
C LEU A 179 -17.39 -2.48 16.12
N LYS A 180 -16.72 -3.49 16.72
CA LYS A 180 -15.25 -3.51 16.90
C LYS A 180 -14.52 -3.38 15.58
N GLU A 181 -14.95 -4.14 14.57
CA GLU A 181 -14.37 -4.11 13.22
C GLU A 181 -14.51 -2.71 12.58
N THR A 182 -15.69 -2.10 12.67
CA THR A 182 -15.93 -0.73 12.13
C THR A 182 -15.18 0.34 12.93
N GLN A 183 -14.97 0.15 14.24
CA GLN A 183 -14.11 1.00 15.05
C GLN A 183 -12.65 0.90 14.60
N ALA A 184 -12.12 -0.30 14.32
CA ALA A 184 -10.75 -0.48 13.86
C ALA A 184 -10.49 0.10 12.46
N ILE A 185 -11.45 -0.05 11.53
CA ILE A 185 -11.41 0.61 10.21
C ILE A 185 -11.32 2.13 10.40
N ASN A 186 -12.24 2.71 11.16
CA ASN A 186 -12.23 4.16 11.40
C ASN A 186 -11.00 4.62 12.19
N LYS A 187 -10.46 3.83 13.12
CA LYS A 187 -9.19 4.13 13.83
C LYS A 187 -8.05 4.37 12.85
N SER A 188 -7.87 3.49 11.86
CA SER A 188 -6.77 3.61 10.89
C SER A 188 -6.87 4.85 9.99
N LEU A 189 -8.08 5.27 9.61
CA LEU A 189 -8.33 6.50 8.83
C LEU A 189 -8.26 7.77 9.69
N SER A 190 -8.66 7.70 10.97
CA SER A 190 -8.45 8.77 11.94
C SER A 190 -6.97 8.99 12.19
N ALA A 191 -6.20 7.91 12.45
CA ALA A 191 -4.74 7.99 12.61
C ALA A 191 -4.06 8.60 11.37
N LEU A 192 -4.51 8.27 10.15
CA LEU A 192 -4.02 8.90 8.91
C LEU A 192 -4.32 10.40 8.88
N SER A 193 -5.49 10.81 9.39
CA SER A 193 -5.87 12.21 9.52
C SER A 193 -5.01 12.95 10.56
N ASP A 194 -4.75 12.31 11.71
CA ASP A 194 -3.92 12.86 12.79
C ASP A 194 -2.46 13.05 12.33
N VAL A 195 -1.91 12.07 11.60
CA VAL A 195 -0.57 12.14 11.01
C VAL A 195 -0.44 13.31 10.04
N ILE A 196 -1.39 13.46 9.10
CA ILE A 196 -1.36 14.56 8.12
C ILE A 196 -1.54 15.91 8.82
N PHE A 197 -2.33 15.98 9.88
CA PHE A 197 -2.53 17.19 10.66
C PHE A 197 -1.27 17.61 11.44
N ALA A 198 -0.59 16.67 12.09
CA ALA A 198 0.68 16.90 12.77
C ALA A 198 1.78 17.34 11.78
N LEU A 199 1.86 16.71 10.61
CA LEU A 199 2.78 17.10 9.53
C LEU A 199 2.50 18.51 9.01
N ALA A 200 1.25 18.84 8.67
CA ALA A 200 0.86 20.15 8.15
C ALA A 200 1.16 21.29 9.15
N LYS A 201 1.06 21.00 10.45
CA LYS A 201 1.43 21.93 11.53
C LYS A 201 2.91 21.96 11.89
N LYS A 202 3.71 21.02 11.37
CA LYS A 202 5.12 20.82 11.74
C LYS A 202 5.30 20.54 13.25
N GLU A 203 4.42 19.70 13.82
CA GLU A 203 4.53 19.24 15.22
C GLU A 203 5.74 18.29 15.38
N ASP A 204 6.50 18.43 16.47
CA ASP A 204 7.74 17.66 16.73
C ASP A 204 7.52 16.14 16.76
N HIS A 205 6.33 15.70 17.19
CA HIS A 205 5.96 14.29 17.27
C HIS A 205 4.76 13.98 16.37
N VAL A 206 5.04 13.32 15.24
CA VAL A 206 4.00 12.84 14.31
C VAL A 206 3.57 11.41 14.70
N PRO A 207 2.28 11.14 14.94
CA PRO A 207 1.81 9.89 15.56
C PRO A 207 1.69 8.70 14.58
N PHE A 208 2.72 8.44 13.76
CA PHE A 208 2.72 7.37 12.76
C PHE A 208 2.40 5.99 13.32
N ARG A 209 2.74 5.72 14.59
CA ARG A 209 2.53 4.43 15.25
C ARG A 209 1.08 4.16 15.70
N ASN A 210 0.16 5.12 15.56
CA ASN A 210 -1.24 4.94 15.99
C ASN A 210 -2.03 3.89 15.17
N SER A 211 -1.57 3.58 13.96
CA SER A 211 -2.08 2.49 13.12
C SER A 211 -0.95 1.81 12.35
N LYS A 212 -1.10 0.51 12.03
CA LYS A 212 -0.24 -0.20 11.07
C LYS A 212 -0.23 0.48 9.70
N LEU A 213 -1.35 1.07 9.28
CA LEU A 213 -1.45 1.78 8.00
C LEU A 213 -0.54 3.01 7.98
N THR A 214 -0.65 3.87 8.98
CA THR A 214 0.16 5.10 9.07
C THR A 214 1.63 4.80 9.26
N TYR A 215 1.96 3.76 10.02
CA TYR A 215 3.35 3.35 10.24
C TYR A 215 3.95 2.80 8.94
N LEU A 216 3.24 1.92 8.23
CA LEU A 216 3.68 1.41 6.91
C LEU A 216 3.90 2.54 5.90
N LEU A 217 3.04 3.56 5.90
CA LEU A 217 3.07 4.72 5.01
C LEU A 217 3.95 5.88 5.50
N GLN A 218 4.64 5.75 6.64
CA GLN A 218 5.47 6.82 7.22
C GLN A 218 6.42 7.47 6.19
N PRO A 219 7.16 6.71 5.34
CA PRO A 219 8.03 7.31 4.32
C PRO A 219 7.28 8.03 3.20
N CYS A 220 6.04 7.63 2.90
CA CYS A 220 5.23 8.25 1.85
C CYS A 220 4.62 9.59 2.29
N LEU A 221 4.40 9.77 3.60
CA LEU A 221 3.69 10.90 4.17
C LEU A 221 4.62 11.96 4.76
N GLY A 222 5.73 11.56 5.41
CA GLY A 222 6.69 12.47 6.05
C GLY A 222 8.13 12.35 5.54
N GLY A 223 8.38 11.57 4.49
CA GLY A 223 9.71 11.29 3.96
C GLY A 223 9.93 11.78 2.54
N ASP A 224 11.00 11.27 1.92
CA ASP A 224 11.34 11.50 0.51
C ASP A 224 10.39 10.70 -0.40
N SER A 225 9.26 11.30 -0.78
CA SER A 225 8.25 10.62 -1.61
C SER A 225 7.37 11.55 -2.42
N LYS A 226 6.78 11.01 -3.50
CA LYS A 226 5.71 11.65 -4.29
C LYS A 226 4.39 10.97 -3.97
N THR A 227 3.52 11.66 -3.23
CA THR A 227 2.21 11.14 -2.85
C THR A 227 1.09 11.84 -3.62
N LEU A 228 0.23 11.04 -4.25
CA LEU A 228 -0.99 11.48 -4.92
C LEU A 228 -2.19 10.82 -4.24
N MET A 229 -3.17 11.61 -3.81
CA MET A 229 -4.39 11.12 -3.19
C MET A 229 -5.60 11.27 -4.14
N PHE A 230 -6.31 10.17 -4.37
CA PHE A 230 -7.62 10.20 -5.04
C PHE A 230 -8.74 10.27 -4.00
N VAL A 231 -9.75 11.11 -4.27
CA VAL A 231 -10.86 11.39 -3.35
C VAL A 231 -12.17 11.00 -4.02
N ASN A 232 -12.56 9.75 -3.84
CA ASN A 232 -13.77 9.19 -4.43
C ASN A 232 -15.03 9.63 -3.66
N ILE A 233 -15.91 10.37 -4.34
CA ILE A 233 -17.16 10.95 -3.81
C ILE A 233 -18.37 10.25 -4.44
N SER A 234 -19.44 10.06 -3.67
CA SER A 234 -20.73 9.58 -4.20
C SER A 234 -21.63 10.76 -4.60
N PRO A 235 -22.32 10.69 -5.75
CA PRO A 235 -23.31 11.71 -6.16
C PRO A 235 -24.66 11.58 -5.44
N ASP A 236 -24.88 10.50 -4.67
CA ASP A 236 -26.14 10.23 -3.98
C ASP A 236 -26.43 11.28 -2.89
N PRO A 237 -27.63 11.92 -2.86
CA PRO A 237 -28.01 12.87 -1.80
C PRO A 237 -27.86 12.35 -0.37
N SER A 238 -28.09 11.06 -0.12
CA SER A 238 -27.89 10.41 1.19
C SER A 238 -26.42 10.40 1.65
N SER A 239 -25.48 10.54 0.72
CA SER A 239 -24.04 10.55 0.93
C SER A 239 -23.45 11.93 1.24
N VAL A 240 -24.20 13.03 1.08
CA VAL A 240 -23.71 14.43 1.22
C VAL A 240 -22.84 14.66 2.47
N GLY A 241 -23.24 14.15 3.64
CA GLY A 241 -22.47 14.32 4.88
C GLY A 241 -21.11 13.60 4.90
N GLU A 242 -21.01 12.43 4.24
CA GLU A 242 -19.77 11.65 4.11
C GLU A 242 -18.88 12.23 2.99
N SER A 243 -19.50 12.69 1.91
CA SER A 243 -18.86 13.42 0.82
C SER A 243 -18.19 14.70 1.33
N LEU A 244 -18.90 15.51 2.12
CA LEU A 244 -18.36 16.73 2.75
C LEU A 244 -17.22 16.42 3.74
N CYS A 245 -17.31 15.31 4.47
CA CYS A 245 -16.23 14.84 5.34
C CYS A 245 -14.96 14.52 4.52
N SER A 246 -15.12 13.77 3.43
CA SER A 246 -14.04 13.36 2.53
C SER A 246 -13.38 14.56 1.82
N LEU A 247 -14.18 15.54 1.36
CA LEU A 247 -13.67 16.77 0.75
C LEU A 247 -12.94 17.68 1.74
N ARG A 248 -13.44 17.81 2.98
CA ARG A 248 -12.74 18.56 4.05
C ARG A 248 -11.42 17.92 4.44
N PHE A 249 -11.35 16.59 4.46
CA PHE A 249 -10.11 15.87 4.65
C PHE A 249 -9.13 16.14 3.49
N ALA A 250 -9.57 15.96 2.25
CA ALA A 250 -8.78 16.22 1.05
C ALA A 250 -8.18 17.63 0.99
N ALA A 251 -8.98 18.66 1.33
CA ALA A 251 -8.50 20.04 1.39
C ALA A 251 -7.36 20.25 2.40
N ARG A 252 -7.36 19.50 3.51
CA ARG A 252 -6.27 19.50 4.51
C ARG A 252 -5.04 18.75 4.01
N VAL A 253 -5.22 17.60 3.34
CA VAL A 253 -4.10 16.87 2.71
C VAL A 253 -3.39 17.75 1.68
N ASN A 254 -4.15 18.46 0.84
CA ASN A 254 -3.61 19.38 -0.16
C ASN A 254 -2.91 20.62 0.43
N ALA A 255 -3.23 20.99 1.67
CA ALA A 255 -2.54 22.08 2.39
C ALA A 255 -1.28 21.60 3.14
N CYS A 256 -0.99 20.30 3.14
CA CYS A 256 0.20 19.74 3.77
C CYS A 256 1.36 19.74 2.77
N GLU A 257 2.37 20.59 2.99
CA GLU A 257 3.63 20.54 2.25
C GLU A 257 4.46 19.33 2.68
N ILE A 258 4.26 18.20 2.00
CA ILE A 258 5.17 17.06 2.05
C ILE A 258 6.44 17.44 1.27
N GLY A 259 7.61 17.21 1.87
CA GLY A 259 8.89 17.77 1.42
C GLY A 259 9.29 17.39 -0.02
N ILE A 260 10.20 18.19 -0.61
CA ILE A 260 10.63 18.01 -2.01
C ILE A 260 11.36 16.66 -2.16
N PRO A 261 10.84 15.72 -2.98
CA PRO A 261 11.43 14.41 -3.12
C PRO A 261 12.67 14.43 -4.02
N ARG A 262 13.68 13.64 -3.65
CA ARG A 262 14.98 13.53 -4.33
C ARG A 262 15.04 12.21 -5.09
N ARG A 263 15.83 12.20 -6.17
CA ARG A 263 16.08 10.97 -6.93
C ARG A 263 17.20 10.18 -6.23
N GLN A 264 16.90 8.97 -5.78
CA GLN A 264 17.92 8.06 -5.25
C GLN A 264 18.77 7.50 -6.40
N THR A 265 19.85 8.20 -6.72
CA THR A 265 20.92 7.76 -7.62
C THR A 265 22.18 7.48 -6.83
N CYS A 266 22.77 6.29 -7.01
CA CYS A 266 24.09 5.95 -6.49
C CYS A 266 25.02 5.61 -7.67
N THR A 267 26.14 6.31 -7.79
CA THR A 267 27.24 5.91 -8.67
C THR A 267 28.05 4.85 -7.94
N LYS A 268 28.49 3.78 -8.60
CA LYS A 268 29.45 2.87 -7.98
C LYS A 268 30.74 3.64 -7.68
N LEU A 269 31.06 3.80 -6.40
CA LEU A 269 32.42 4.12 -6.01
C LEU A 269 33.28 2.89 -6.35
N THR A 270 34.20 3.05 -7.29
CA THR A 270 35.25 2.06 -7.53
C THR A 270 36.11 1.99 -6.28
N ASP A 271 36.03 0.85 -5.58
CA ASP A 271 36.81 0.62 -4.35
C ASP A 271 38.28 0.35 -4.73
N SER A 272 38.98 1.43 -5.08
CA SER A 272 40.37 1.44 -5.54
C SER A 272 41.33 1.29 -4.37
N ARG A 273 41.19 0.17 -3.65
CA ARG A 273 42.11 -0.28 -2.59
C ARG A 273 42.60 -1.71 -2.81
N LEU A 274 43.11 -1.96 -4.02
CA LEU A 274 44.19 -2.93 -4.19
C LEU A 274 45.46 -2.37 -3.54
N SER A 275 45.55 -2.51 -2.22
CA SER A 275 46.78 -2.28 -1.47
C SER A 275 47.76 -3.42 -1.76
N TYR A 276 48.60 -3.25 -2.77
CA TYR A 276 49.88 -3.96 -2.81
C TYR A 276 50.82 -3.32 -1.77
N GLY A 277 51.18 -4.08 -0.74
CA GLY A 277 52.06 -3.71 0.35
C GLY A 277 52.26 -4.89 1.28
#